data_AF-A0A1V4TDS9-F1
#
_entry.id   AF-A0A1V4TDS9-F1
#
_cell.length_a   1.000
_cell.length_b   1.000
_cell.length_c   1.000
_cell.angle_alpha   90.00
_cell.angle_beta   90.00
_cell.angle_gamma   90.00
#
_symmetry.space_group_name_H-M   'P 1'
#
loop_
_entity.id
_entity.type
_entity.pdbx_description
1 polymer ?
#
loop_
_entity_poly.entity_id
_entity_poly.type
_entity_poly.pdbx_seq_one_letter_code
_entity_poly.pdbx_strand_id
1 'polypeptide(L)'
;MSAGFALGTALGLSKLLKLPLTFNQAAAVAHHAEVELKTGMGDVMGAVIGGFPIRLEPGAPGYGKADKILSGAKNYDEEENGLFVISKSLGTIETSSVLQDPAMTNKVNTVAYHLLGKLLSNPQVTHFMDLSLKFSQETGLIDPEVMEIVEVLKDETIGASMAMLGKTAFAISETPDSSVEGTMVARVDYCGCRIE
;
A
#
# COMPACT_ATOMS: atom_id res chain seq x y z
N MET A 1 -4.03 -9.79 3.68
CA MET A 1 -5.16 -9.88 4.64
C MET A 1 -4.71 -10.02 6.11
N SER A 2 -3.49 -10.44 6.44
CA SER A 2 -3.05 -10.67 7.83
C SER A 2 -3.07 -9.41 8.73
N ALA A 3 -2.46 -8.31 8.30
CA ALA A 3 -2.40 -7.06 9.06
C ALA A 3 -3.76 -6.48 9.48
N GLY A 4 -4.79 -6.59 8.63
CA GLY A 4 -6.13 -6.13 8.95
C GLY A 4 -6.75 -6.89 10.12
N PHE A 5 -6.61 -8.23 10.12
CA PHE A 5 -7.05 -9.07 11.24
C PHE A 5 -6.26 -8.79 12.52
N ALA A 6 -4.92 -8.68 12.41
CA ALA A 6 -4.08 -8.36 13.55
C ALA A 6 -4.45 -7.02 14.19
N LEU A 7 -4.62 -5.98 13.36
CA LEU A 7 -4.99 -4.64 13.80
C LEU A 7 -6.39 -4.60 14.42
N GLY A 8 -7.39 -5.19 13.74
CA GLY A 8 -8.76 -5.28 14.24
C GLY A 8 -8.85 -6.06 15.56
N THR A 9 -8.10 -7.15 15.70
CA THR A 9 -8.06 -7.96 16.93
C THR A 9 -7.41 -7.19 18.07
N ALA A 10 -6.24 -6.59 17.85
CA ALA A 10 -5.53 -5.85 18.88
C ALA A 10 -6.34 -4.66 19.39
N LEU A 11 -6.94 -3.89 18.48
CA LEU A 11 -7.80 -2.76 18.81
C LEU A 11 -9.10 -3.21 19.49
N GLY A 12 -9.79 -4.20 18.90
CA GLY A 12 -11.07 -4.71 19.41
C GLY A 12 -10.94 -5.31 20.81
N LEU A 13 -9.92 -6.13 21.06
CA LEU A 13 -9.66 -6.69 22.39
C LEU A 13 -9.25 -5.61 23.40
N SER A 14 -8.43 -4.64 22.99
CA SER A 14 -8.05 -3.53 23.86
C SER A 14 -9.29 -2.75 24.35
N LYS A 15 -10.25 -2.51 23.45
CA LYS A 15 -11.51 -1.86 23.78
C LYS A 15 -12.43 -2.75 24.63
N LEU A 16 -12.63 -4.01 24.23
CA LEU A 16 -13.51 -4.96 24.92
C LEU A 16 -13.06 -5.21 26.37
N LEU A 17 -11.75 -5.36 26.58
CA LEU A 17 -11.15 -5.62 27.89
C LEU A 17 -10.81 -4.34 28.67
N LYS A 18 -11.09 -3.15 28.11
CA LYS A 18 -10.79 -1.84 28.70
C LYS A 18 -9.32 -1.70 29.14
N LEU A 19 -8.41 -2.18 28.30
CA LEU A 19 -6.98 -2.09 28.58
C LEU A 19 -6.53 -0.61 28.57
N PRO A 20 -5.61 -0.19 29.45
CA PRO A 20 -5.11 1.18 29.51
C PRO A 20 -4.05 1.43 28.42
N LEU A 21 -4.40 1.16 27.16
CA LEU A 21 -3.54 1.34 25.99
C LEU A 21 -4.04 2.50 25.13
N THR A 22 -3.12 3.28 24.61
CA THR A 22 -3.39 4.21 23.52
C THR A 22 -3.61 3.45 22.21
N PHE A 23 -4.24 4.10 21.23
CA PHE A 23 -4.45 3.53 19.90
C PHE A 23 -3.13 3.03 19.26
N ASN A 24 -2.08 3.85 19.31
CA ASN A 24 -0.77 3.48 18.76
C ASN A 24 -0.13 2.31 19.51
N GLN A 25 -0.30 2.20 20.83
CA GLN A 25 0.20 1.04 21.57
C GLN A 25 -0.51 -0.25 21.16
N ALA A 26 -1.84 -0.23 20.99
CA ALA A 26 -2.60 -1.39 20.51
C ALA A 26 -2.24 -1.74 19.04
N ALA A 27 -2.11 -0.75 18.17
CA ALA A 27 -1.67 -0.96 16.79
C ALA A 27 -0.22 -1.47 16.70
N ALA A 28 0.66 -1.05 17.62
CA ALA A 28 2.02 -1.58 17.71
C ALA A 28 2.06 -3.07 18.10
N VAL A 29 1.10 -3.55 18.92
CA VAL A 29 0.95 -4.99 19.19
C VAL A 29 0.62 -5.76 17.90
N ALA A 30 -0.29 -5.23 17.07
CA ALA A 30 -0.59 -5.82 15.77
C ALA A 30 0.63 -5.84 14.83
N HIS A 31 1.39 -4.74 14.79
CA HIS A 31 2.64 -4.67 14.02
C HIS A 31 3.67 -5.68 14.52
N HIS A 32 3.83 -5.84 15.83
CA HIS A 32 4.74 -6.82 16.41
C HIS A 32 4.40 -8.24 15.96
N ALA A 33 3.11 -8.61 15.98
CA ALA A 33 2.66 -9.91 15.50
C ALA A 33 2.99 -10.13 14.00
N GLU A 34 2.80 -9.12 13.16
CA GLU A 34 3.13 -9.22 11.72
C GLU A 34 4.64 -9.37 11.47
N VAL A 35 5.48 -8.67 12.23
CA VAL A 35 6.94 -8.76 12.13
C VAL A 35 7.44 -10.11 12.64
N GLU A 36 6.94 -10.57 13.80
CA GLU A 36 7.32 -11.84 14.41
C GLU A 36 6.95 -13.04 13.50
N LEU A 37 5.78 -12.98 12.87
CA LEU A 37 5.30 -14.00 11.93
C LEU A 37 5.82 -13.80 10.50
N LYS A 38 6.59 -12.74 10.23
CA LYS A 38 7.16 -12.39 8.91
C LYS A 38 6.11 -12.24 7.81
N THR A 39 4.91 -11.79 8.17
CA THR A 39 3.77 -11.62 7.25
C THR A 39 3.70 -10.22 6.65
N GLY A 40 4.29 -9.21 7.30
CA GLY A 40 4.31 -7.85 6.79
C GLY A 40 5.11 -6.88 7.65
N MET A 41 5.70 -5.86 7.02
CA MET A 41 6.48 -4.80 7.72
C MET A 41 5.84 -3.41 7.59
N GLY A 42 4.89 -3.21 6.67
CA GLY A 42 4.32 -1.90 6.34
C GLY A 42 2.81 -1.81 6.48
N ASP A 43 2.10 -2.94 6.37
CA ASP A 43 0.65 -2.96 6.18
C ASP A 43 -0.12 -2.38 7.36
N VAL A 44 0.32 -2.65 8.60
CA VAL A 44 -0.33 -2.09 9.80
C VAL A 44 -0.22 -0.56 9.82
N MET A 45 0.94 0.01 9.49
CA MET A 45 1.10 1.46 9.41
C MET A 45 0.22 2.04 8.30
N GLY A 46 0.19 1.38 7.13
CA GLY A 46 -0.67 1.82 6.03
C GLY A 46 -2.16 1.81 6.39
N ALA A 47 -2.63 0.74 7.04
CA ALA A 47 -4.00 0.60 7.50
C ALA A 47 -4.38 1.60 8.60
N VAL A 48 -3.43 2.00 9.44
CA VAL A 48 -3.65 3.05 10.45
C VAL A 48 -3.80 4.43 9.81
N ILE A 49 -2.96 4.77 8.83
CA ILE A 49 -2.93 6.11 8.23
C ILE A 49 -4.06 6.34 7.21
N GLY A 50 -4.39 5.32 6.42
CA GLY A 50 -5.37 5.42 5.33
C GLY A 50 -4.89 6.27 4.14
N GLY A 51 -5.70 6.30 3.09
CA GLY A 51 -5.45 7.04 1.86
C GLY A 51 -4.19 6.55 1.13
N PHE A 52 -3.27 7.47 0.88
CA PHE A 52 -2.00 7.21 0.23
C PHE A 52 -0.83 7.44 1.23
N PRO A 53 -0.57 6.48 2.12
CA PRO A 53 0.43 6.63 3.17
C PRO A 53 1.86 6.63 2.60
N ILE A 54 2.69 7.54 3.12
CA ILE A 54 4.14 7.61 2.86
C ILE A 54 4.87 7.29 4.16
N ARG A 55 5.67 6.23 4.17
CA ARG A 55 6.53 5.89 5.32
C ARG A 55 7.85 6.65 5.22
N LEU A 56 8.12 7.52 6.19
CA LEU A 56 9.31 8.36 6.27
C LEU A 56 10.42 7.69 7.09
N GLU A 57 10.05 7.06 8.20
CA GLU A 57 10.99 6.36 9.09
C GLU A 57 10.42 4.97 9.46
N PRO A 58 11.26 3.93 9.50
CA PRO A 58 10.82 2.58 9.84
C PRO A 58 10.35 2.49 11.30
N GLY A 59 9.29 1.73 11.54
CA GLY A 59 8.82 1.43 12.89
C GLY A 59 7.31 1.16 12.96
N ALA A 60 6.87 0.63 14.11
CA ALA A 60 5.47 0.41 14.42
C ALA A 60 4.71 1.74 14.58
N PRO A 61 3.37 1.76 14.50
CA PRO A 61 2.57 2.93 14.88
C PRO A 61 2.98 3.49 16.25
N GLY A 62 3.23 4.80 16.33
CA GLY A 62 3.73 5.48 17.53
C GLY A 62 5.26 5.48 17.70
N TYR A 63 6.01 4.73 16.90
CA TYR A 63 7.48 4.69 16.92
C TYR A 63 8.10 5.09 15.57
N GLY A 64 7.54 4.59 14.46
CA GLY A 64 7.91 5.01 13.11
C GLY A 64 7.23 6.32 12.71
N LYS A 65 7.70 6.92 11.61
CA LYS A 65 7.14 8.16 11.07
C LYS A 65 6.50 7.90 9.72
N ALA A 66 5.24 8.32 9.58
CA ALA A 66 4.50 8.28 8.34
C ALA A 66 3.77 9.59 8.10
N ASP A 67 3.52 9.87 6.83
CA ASP A 67 2.72 10.99 6.31
C ASP A 67 1.73 10.43 5.29
N LYS A 68 0.93 11.27 4.63
CA LYS A 68 0.06 10.84 3.53
C LYS A 68 -0.03 11.89 2.43
N ILE A 69 -0.17 11.43 1.19
CA ILE A 69 -0.49 12.31 0.07
C ILE A 69 -1.91 12.86 0.31
N LEU A 70 -2.00 14.18 0.42
CA LEU A 70 -3.27 14.89 0.29
C LEU A 70 -3.56 14.94 -1.21
N SER A 71 -4.52 14.15 -1.68
CA SER A 71 -4.87 14.08 -3.10
C SER A 71 -5.05 15.49 -3.66
N GLY A 72 -4.17 15.93 -4.56
CA GLY A 72 -4.28 17.24 -5.16
C GLY A 72 -5.57 17.38 -5.97
N ALA A 73 -6.33 18.43 -5.64
CA ALA A 73 -7.03 19.29 -6.59
C ALA A 73 -8.42 18.93 -7.14
N LYS A 74 -9.17 17.97 -6.59
CA LYS A 74 -10.64 18.06 -6.67
C LYS A 74 -11.22 17.83 -5.29
N ASN A 75 -12.06 18.75 -4.85
CA ASN A 75 -12.97 18.55 -3.73
C ASN A 75 -13.95 17.46 -4.15
N TYR A 76 -13.46 16.23 -4.09
CA TYR A 76 -14.28 15.07 -4.25
C TYR A 76 -15.04 14.94 -2.93
N ASP A 77 -16.25 15.48 -2.88
CA ASP A 77 -17.18 15.18 -1.79
C ASP A 77 -17.19 13.65 -1.62
N GLU A 78 -16.95 13.23 -0.38
CA GLU A 78 -16.60 11.85 0.01
C GLU A 78 -17.66 10.82 -0.40
N GLU A 79 -18.87 11.26 -0.76
CA GLU A 79 -19.98 10.41 -1.14
C GLU A 79 -19.99 10.06 -2.65
N GLU A 80 -19.70 10.99 -3.57
CA GLU A 80 -19.90 10.75 -5.01
C GLU A 80 -18.61 10.56 -5.82
N ASN A 81 -17.45 10.96 -5.29
CA ASN A 81 -16.36 11.38 -6.17
C ASN A 81 -14.96 10.81 -5.79
N GLY A 82 -14.90 9.76 -4.98
CA GLY A 82 -13.63 9.15 -4.54
C GLY A 82 -12.87 8.38 -5.63
N LEU A 83 -11.55 8.29 -5.47
CA LEU A 83 -10.70 7.44 -6.33
C LEU A 83 -10.96 5.95 -6.08
N PHE A 84 -10.77 5.16 -7.13
CA PHE A 84 -10.86 3.70 -7.12
C PHE A 84 -9.48 3.06 -7.28
N VAL A 85 -9.30 1.92 -6.61
CA VAL A 85 -8.21 0.98 -6.86
C VAL A 85 -8.78 -0.16 -7.68
N ILE A 86 -8.25 -0.36 -8.89
CA ILE A 86 -8.55 -1.51 -9.74
C ILE A 86 -7.36 -2.46 -9.61
N SER A 87 -7.60 -3.75 -9.43
CA SER A 87 -6.52 -4.74 -9.30
C SER A 87 -6.83 -6.04 -10.01
N LYS A 88 -5.78 -6.67 -10.55
CA LYS A 88 -5.87 -7.99 -11.18
C LYS A 88 -4.75 -8.86 -10.65
N SER A 89 -5.11 -9.97 -10.00
CA SER A 89 -4.15 -10.95 -9.51
C SER A 89 -4.09 -12.15 -10.46
N LEU A 90 -2.87 -12.55 -10.82
CA LEU A 90 -2.55 -13.76 -11.58
C LEU A 90 -2.06 -14.90 -10.67
N GLY A 91 -1.93 -14.64 -9.36
CA GLY A 91 -1.43 -15.60 -8.38
C GLY A 91 -0.51 -14.95 -7.35
N THR A 92 -0.02 -15.76 -6.42
CA THR A 92 0.94 -15.34 -5.40
C THR A 92 2.38 -15.58 -5.86
N ILE A 93 3.28 -14.70 -5.45
CA ILE A 93 4.72 -14.98 -5.43
C ILE A 93 5.04 -15.41 -3.99
N GLU A 94 5.97 -16.34 -3.83
CA GLU A 94 6.60 -16.62 -2.53
C GLU A 94 7.39 -15.38 -2.07
N THR A 95 6.74 -14.45 -1.36
CA THR A 95 7.33 -13.22 -0.78
C THR A 95 8.63 -13.48 -0.01
N SER A 96 8.73 -14.68 0.57
CA SER A 96 9.88 -15.19 1.31
C SER A 96 11.17 -15.23 0.49
N SER A 97 11.08 -15.49 -0.82
CA SER A 97 12.23 -15.67 -1.72
C SER A 97 12.93 -14.35 -2.08
N VAL A 98 12.17 -13.27 -2.28
CA VAL A 98 12.71 -11.95 -2.63
C VAL A 98 13.43 -11.29 -1.44
N LEU A 99 12.90 -11.46 -0.23
CA LEU A 99 13.44 -10.86 0.98
C LEU A 99 14.71 -11.55 1.52
N GLN A 100 15.04 -12.74 1.02
CA GLN A 100 16.21 -13.50 1.47
C GLN A 100 17.47 -13.25 0.64
N ASP A 101 17.38 -12.60 -0.52
CA ASP A 101 18.53 -12.22 -1.33
C ASP A 101 19.09 -10.85 -0.88
N PRO A 102 20.30 -10.79 -0.30
CA PRO A 102 20.90 -9.54 0.14
C PRO A 102 21.18 -8.57 -1.01
N ALA A 103 21.52 -9.08 -2.20
CA ALA A 103 21.79 -8.24 -3.36
C ALA A 103 20.49 -7.58 -3.85
N MET A 104 19.41 -8.36 -3.92
CA MET A 104 18.08 -7.84 -4.26
C MET A 104 17.60 -6.83 -3.22
N THR A 105 17.78 -7.12 -1.93
CA THR A 105 17.41 -6.21 -0.84
C THR A 105 18.14 -4.87 -0.94
N ASN A 106 19.46 -4.88 -1.20
CA ASN A 106 20.25 -3.67 -1.39
C ASN A 106 19.80 -2.85 -2.61
N LYS A 107 19.50 -3.54 -3.73
CA LYS A 107 18.96 -2.91 -4.94
C LYS A 107 17.63 -2.23 -4.66
N VAL A 108 16.70 -2.96 -4.04
CA VAL A 108 15.36 -2.47 -3.66
C VAL A 108 15.47 -1.24 -2.76
N ASN A 109 16.29 -1.29 -1.71
CA ASN A 109 16.46 -0.16 -0.80
C ASN A 109 17.04 1.08 -1.51
N THR A 110 18.04 0.89 -2.36
CA THR A 110 18.68 1.99 -3.10
C THR A 110 17.66 2.71 -4.00
N VAL A 111 16.88 1.95 -4.77
CA VAL A 111 15.83 2.50 -5.64
C VAL A 111 14.73 3.15 -4.78
N ALA A 112 14.29 2.49 -3.71
CA ALA A 112 13.26 3.00 -2.80
C ALA A 112 13.62 4.38 -2.23
N TYR A 113 14.81 4.55 -1.66
CA TYR A 113 15.23 5.83 -1.08
C TYR A 113 15.30 6.95 -2.12
N HIS A 114 15.81 6.66 -3.31
CA HIS A 114 15.89 7.63 -4.40
C HIS A 114 14.50 8.08 -4.86
N LEU A 115 13.58 7.14 -5.09
CA LEU A 115 12.23 7.46 -5.56
C LEU A 115 11.38 8.08 -4.46
N LEU A 116 11.58 7.70 -3.19
CA LEU A 116 10.93 8.36 -2.04
C LEU A 116 11.29 9.85 -1.98
N GLY A 117 12.56 10.20 -2.20
CA GLY A 117 12.98 11.61 -2.25
C GLY A 117 12.26 12.40 -3.35
N LYS A 118 11.98 11.79 -4.50
CA LYS A 118 11.20 12.40 -5.59
C LYS A 118 9.71 12.52 -5.25
N LEU A 119 9.16 11.50 -4.60
CA LEU A 119 7.76 11.54 -4.17
C LEU A 119 7.54 12.69 -3.17
N LEU A 120 8.47 12.91 -2.24
CA LEU A 120 8.37 13.97 -1.25
C LEU A 120 8.54 15.37 -1.84
N SER A 121 9.23 15.53 -2.97
CA SER A 121 9.34 16.83 -3.65
C SER A 121 8.11 17.17 -4.49
N ASN A 122 7.30 16.17 -4.88
CA ASN A 122 6.04 16.35 -5.60
C ASN A 122 5.00 15.28 -5.16
N PRO A 123 4.38 15.44 -3.97
CA PRO A 123 3.48 14.44 -3.40
C PRO A 123 2.11 14.51 -4.08
N GLN A 124 2.00 13.90 -5.25
CA GLN A 124 0.78 13.82 -6.06
C GLN A 124 0.50 12.37 -6.44
N VAL A 125 -0.78 11.98 -6.53
CA VAL A 125 -1.17 10.60 -6.85
C VAL A 125 -0.66 10.17 -8.23
N THR A 126 -0.73 11.05 -9.24
CA THR A 126 -0.14 10.81 -10.57
C THR A 126 1.36 10.51 -10.48
N HIS A 127 2.10 11.34 -9.75
CA HIS A 127 3.53 11.17 -9.55
C HIS A 127 3.85 9.89 -8.75
N PHE A 128 3.04 9.56 -7.75
CA PHE A 128 3.12 8.28 -7.04
C PHE A 128 2.96 7.09 -7.99
N MET A 129 2.02 7.13 -8.93
CA MET A 129 1.82 6.05 -9.89
C MET A 129 2.99 5.93 -10.88
N ASP A 130 3.51 7.04 -11.39
CA ASP A 130 4.69 7.05 -12.25
C ASP A 130 5.93 6.45 -11.53
N LEU A 131 6.14 6.86 -10.27
CA LEU A 131 7.24 6.35 -9.46
C LEU A 131 7.03 4.88 -9.07
N SER A 132 5.79 4.43 -8.89
CA SER A 132 5.48 3.03 -8.58
C SER A 132 5.86 2.10 -9.73
N LEU A 133 5.47 2.46 -10.96
CA LEU A 133 5.84 1.68 -12.15
C LEU A 133 7.35 1.71 -12.38
N LYS A 134 7.96 2.89 -12.22
CA LYS A 134 9.42 3.04 -12.31
C LYS A 134 10.14 2.17 -11.28
N PHE A 135 9.63 2.12 -10.04
CA PHE A 135 10.17 1.28 -8.99
C PHE A 135 10.13 -0.20 -9.37
N SER A 136 8.99 -0.69 -9.85
CA SER A 136 8.83 -2.11 -10.20
C SER A 136 9.74 -2.53 -11.37
N GLN A 137 9.96 -1.63 -12.33
CA GLN A 137 10.87 -1.83 -13.46
C GLN A 137 12.34 -1.76 -13.04
N GLU A 138 12.77 -0.71 -12.33
CA GLU A 138 14.18 -0.54 -11.93
C GLU A 138 14.65 -1.63 -10.97
N THR A 139 13.77 -2.08 -10.07
CA THR A 139 14.06 -3.21 -9.17
C THR A 139 14.06 -4.55 -9.90
N GLY A 140 13.37 -4.65 -11.04
CA GLY A 140 13.21 -5.91 -11.78
C GLY A 140 12.21 -6.86 -11.10
N LEU A 141 11.32 -6.33 -10.26
CA LEU A 141 10.31 -7.09 -9.55
C LEU A 141 9.09 -7.41 -10.42
N ILE A 142 8.81 -6.57 -11.43
CA ILE A 142 7.63 -6.72 -12.27
C ILE A 142 7.74 -7.94 -13.20
N ASP A 143 6.76 -8.82 -13.11
CA ASP A 143 6.61 -9.98 -13.98
C ASP A 143 6.09 -9.54 -15.37
N PRO A 144 6.55 -10.15 -16.48
CA PRO A 144 6.11 -9.78 -17.83
C PRO A 144 4.59 -9.87 -18.04
N GLU A 145 3.92 -10.89 -17.50
CA GLU A 145 2.45 -11.03 -17.64
C GLU A 145 1.72 -9.93 -16.86
N VAL A 146 2.29 -9.52 -15.72
CA VAL A 146 1.77 -8.39 -14.95
C VAL A 146 1.99 -7.08 -15.71
N MET A 147 3.12 -6.93 -16.42
CA MET A 147 3.42 -5.75 -17.21
C MET A 147 2.39 -5.55 -18.35
N GLU A 148 2.00 -6.61 -19.05
CA GLU A 148 0.97 -6.54 -20.09
C GLU A 148 -0.36 -5.98 -19.54
N ILE A 149 -0.77 -6.40 -18.35
CA ILE A 149 -1.97 -5.88 -17.68
C ILE A 149 -1.78 -4.43 -17.25
N VAL A 150 -0.60 -4.10 -16.73
CA VAL A 150 -0.26 -2.73 -16.32
C VAL A 150 -0.31 -1.77 -17.50
N GLU A 151 0.14 -2.17 -18.69
CA GLU A 151 0.07 -1.33 -19.90
C GLU A 151 -1.38 -0.99 -20.26
N VAL A 152 -2.27 -1.99 -20.29
CA VAL A 152 -3.70 -1.77 -20.56
C VAL A 152 -4.33 -0.85 -19.51
N LEU A 153 -4.11 -1.14 -18.23
CA LEU A 153 -4.69 -0.34 -17.15
C LEU A 153 -4.13 1.09 -17.12
N LYS A 154 -2.86 1.29 -17.49
CA LYS A 154 -2.24 2.62 -17.51
C LYS A 154 -2.87 3.53 -18.55
N ASP A 155 -3.30 2.99 -19.69
CA ASP A 155 -3.95 3.77 -20.75
C ASP A 155 -5.38 4.20 -20.38
N GLU A 156 -6.02 3.51 -19.44
CA GLU A 156 -7.42 3.71 -19.05
C GLU A 156 -7.59 4.48 -17.72
N THR A 157 -6.52 4.68 -16.95
CA THR A 157 -6.59 5.16 -15.56
C THR A 157 -5.59 6.30 -15.27
N ILE A 158 -5.55 6.80 -14.02
CA ILE A 158 -4.56 7.82 -13.60
C ILE A 158 -3.14 7.23 -13.68
N GLY A 159 -3.01 5.93 -13.49
CA GLY A 159 -1.78 5.19 -13.68
C GLY A 159 -1.90 3.78 -13.10
N ALA A 160 -0.96 2.92 -13.49
CA ALA A 160 -0.93 1.52 -13.08
C ALA A 160 0.50 1.04 -12.77
N SER A 161 0.62 0.03 -11.91
CA SER A 161 1.88 -0.59 -11.50
C SER A 161 1.63 -2.00 -10.92
N MET A 162 2.70 -2.72 -10.60
CA MET A 162 2.61 -3.95 -9.82
C MET A 162 2.36 -3.66 -8.34
N ALA A 163 1.46 -4.41 -7.69
CA ALA A 163 1.32 -4.45 -6.24
C ALA A 163 2.48 -5.28 -5.66
N MET A 164 3.24 -4.68 -4.75
CA MET A 164 4.53 -5.23 -4.32
C MET A 164 4.42 -6.62 -3.70
N LEU A 165 5.36 -7.50 -4.10
CA LEU A 165 5.54 -8.87 -3.61
C LEU A 165 4.40 -9.84 -3.99
N GLY A 166 3.91 -9.76 -5.24
CA GLY A 166 2.95 -10.71 -5.81
C GLY A 166 2.81 -10.57 -7.33
N LYS A 167 2.07 -11.48 -7.98
CA LYS A 167 1.69 -11.36 -9.40
C LYS A 167 0.39 -10.57 -9.52
N THR A 168 0.42 -9.29 -9.18
CA THR A 168 -0.79 -8.47 -9.14
C THR A 168 -0.53 -7.11 -9.75
N ALA A 169 -1.30 -6.74 -10.76
CA ALA A 169 -1.37 -5.37 -11.26
C ALA A 169 -2.38 -4.58 -10.41
N PHE A 170 -2.10 -3.30 -10.17
CA PHE A 170 -3.05 -2.35 -9.61
C PHE A 170 -3.00 -1.03 -10.36
N ALA A 171 -4.12 -0.31 -10.34
CA ALA A 171 -4.27 1.00 -10.94
C ALA A 171 -5.12 1.90 -10.05
N ILE A 172 -4.91 3.21 -10.18
CA ILE A 172 -5.73 4.23 -9.53
C ILE A 172 -6.58 4.92 -10.60
N SER A 173 -7.88 5.02 -10.40
CA SER A 173 -8.82 5.55 -11.39
C SER A 173 -9.85 6.49 -10.77
N GLU A 174 -10.38 7.42 -11.58
CA GLU A 174 -11.56 8.22 -11.21
C GLU A 174 -12.86 7.41 -11.33
N THR A 175 -12.87 6.30 -12.08
CA THR A 175 -14.04 5.42 -12.27
C THR A 175 -13.72 3.97 -11.90
N PRO A 176 -14.73 3.14 -11.58
CA PRO A 176 -14.51 1.72 -11.30
C PRO A 176 -14.33 0.85 -12.56
N ASP A 177 -14.33 1.44 -13.75
CA ASP A 177 -14.36 0.72 -15.03
C ASP A 177 -12.96 0.29 -15.49
N SER A 178 -12.88 -0.85 -16.17
CA SER A 178 -11.65 -1.38 -16.76
C SER A 178 -12.00 -2.38 -17.87
N SER A 179 -11.25 -2.38 -18.97
CA SER A 179 -11.39 -3.39 -20.03
C SER A 179 -10.80 -4.75 -19.66
N VAL A 180 -9.91 -4.80 -18.66
CA VAL A 180 -9.30 -6.04 -18.16
C VAL A 180 -10.36 -6.89 -17.44
N GLU A 181 -10.57 -8.11 -17.93
CA GLU A 181 -11.55 -9.03 -17.33
C GLU A 181 -11.13 -9.57 -15.96
N GLY A 182 -12.11 -9.74 -15.07
CA GLY A 182 -11.91 -10.34 -13.74
C GLY A 182 -11.00 -9.51 -12.83
N THR A 183 -11.11 -8.18 -12.92
CA THR A 183 -10.54 -7.23 -11.97
C THR A 183 -11.36 -7.19 -10.68
N MET A 184 -10.70 -6.82 -9.59
CA MET A 184 -11.33 -6.39 -8.34
C MET A 184 -11.26 -4.88 -8.24
N VAL A 185 -12.32 -4.26 -7.75
CA VAL A 185 -12.42 -2.80 -7.61
C VAL A 185 -12.79 -2.44 -6.18
N ALA A 186 -12.10 -1.44 -5.62
CA ALA A 186 -12.39 -0.88 -4.31
C ALA A 186 -12.27 0.65 -4.34
N ARG A 187 -13.00 1.37 -3.48
CA ARG A 187 -12.73 2.80 -3.25
C ARG A 187 -11.53 2.96 -2.31
N VAL A 188 -10.78 4.05 -2.50
CA VAL A 188 -9.72 4.45 -1.57
C VAL A 188 -10.36 4.87 -0.23
N ASP A 189 -9.97 4.21 0.87
CA ASP A 189 -10.36 4.61 2.23
C ASP A 189 -9.32 5.59 2.79
N TYR A 190 -9.69 6.88 2.89
CA TYR A 190 -8.81 7.96 3.39
C TYR A 190 -8.72 8.07 4.92
N CYS A 191 -9.61 7.40 5.64
CA CYS A 191 -9.74 7.53 7.09
C CYS A 191 -8.89 6.49 7.85
N GLY A 192 -8.52 5.38 7.20
CA GLY A 192 -7.78 4.30 7.84
C GLY A 192 -8.64 3.54 8.87
N CYS A 193 -7.99 2.82 9.77
CA CYS A 193 -8.67 1.96 10.74
C CYS A 193 -9.55 2.77 11.72
N ARG A 194 -10.81 2.32 11.88
CA ARG A 194 -11.81 2.92 12.78
C ARG A 194 -12.23 1.91 13.84
N ILE A 195 -12.52 2.39 15.05
CA ILE A 195 -13.05 1.58 16.15
C ILE A 195 -14.32 2.25 16.70
N GLU A 196 -15.47 1.66 16.40
CA GLU A 196 -16.80 2.14 16.84
C GLU A 196 -17.29 1.44 18.09
#